data_AF-A0A8T5KBR4-F1
#
_entry.id   AF-A0A8T5KBR4-F1
#
_cell.length_a   1.000
_cell.length_b   1.000
_cell.length_c   1.000
_cell.angle_alpha   90.00
_cell.angle_beta   90.00
_cell.angle_gamma   90.00
#
_symmetry.space_group_name_H-M   'P 1'
#
loop_
_entity.id
_entity.type
_entity.pdbx_description
1 polymer ?
#
loop_
_entity_poly.entity_id
_entity_poly.type
_entity_poly.pdbx_seq_one_letter_code
_entity_poly.pdbx_strand_id
1 'polypeptide(L)'
;ASQDFDSLLYGAPRHVRNLSITGRRKLPRKNVYIKVEPEMLELEKIRKTLGLTQSQLIDLGILVGTDYNPDGIKGIGPKTALKLINKHGSLEDALPHVKNVEFPHPVEEIKELFVNPRTTDDYVLEWNRPDTAGLIGFLSGEHNFSQQRVLNAIEKMKAGMVPRAKKTTLDSFFG
;
A
#
# COMPACT_ATOMS: atom_id res chain seq x y z
N ALA A 1 -2.18 4.60 -0.91
CA ALA A 1 -3.01 3.39 -0.68
C ALA A 1 -2.39 2.26 -1.49
N SER A 2 -2.08 1.14 -0.87
CA SER A 2 -1.52 -0.04 -1.54
C SER A 2 -2.00 -1.31 -0.81
N GLN A 3 -1.79 -2.48 -1.39
CA GLN A 3 -2.00 -3.74 -0.68
C GLN A 3 -0.78 -4.13 0.17
N ASP A 4 0.40 -3.65 -0.23
CA ASP A 4 1.70 -3.90 0.38
C ASP A 4 2.02 -2.86 1.45
N PHE A 5 2.96 -3.19 2.35
CA PHE A 5 3.22 -2.40 3.56
C PHE A 5 4.41 -1.44 3.40
N ASP A 6 5.10 -1.43 2.26
CA ASP A 6 6.34 -0.70 2.04
C ASP A 6 6.20 0.80 2.26
N SER A 7 5.04 1.38 1.94
CA SER A 7 4.77 2.79 2.25
C SER A 7 4.91 3.12 3.75
N LEU A 8 4.62 2.19 4.66
CA LEU A 8 4.86 2.38 6.10
C LEU A 8 6.37 2.35 6.42
N LEU A 9 7.15 1.54 5.70
CA LEU A 9 8.61 1.49 5.83
C LEU A 9 9.25 2.80 5.35
N TYR A 10 8.74 3.38 4.26
CA TYR A 10 9.10 4.73 3.78
C TYR A 10 8.57 5.87 4.68
N GLY A 11 7.85 5.55 5.76
CA GLY A 11 7.40 6.55 6.74
C GLY A 11 6.05 7.21 6.45
N ALA A 12 5.22 6.65 5.56
CA ALA A 12 3.88 7.17 5.32
C ALA A 12 3.05 7.16 6.62
N PRO A 13 2.49 8.30 7.06
CA PRO A 13 1.82 8.39 8.36
C PRO A 13 0.52 7.57 8.41
N ARG A 14 -0.13 7.42 7.25
CA ARG A 14 -1.36 6.64 7.07
C ARG A 14 -1.25 5.78 5.83
N HIS A 15 -1.68 4.54 5.95
CA HIS A 15 -1.72 3.58 4.87
C HIS A 15 -3.14 3.01 4.76
N VAL A 16 -3.64 2.87 3.54
CA VAL A 16 -4.99 2.36 3.27
C VAL A 16 -4.87 1.13 2.38
N ARG A 17 -5.43 0.02 2.84
CA ARG A 17 -5.52 -1.27 2.13
C ARG A 17 -6.92 -1.49 1.58
N ASN A 18 -7.05 -2.48 0.71
CA ASN A 18 -8.31 -2.94 0.14
C ASN A 18 -9.09 -1.94 -0.72
N LEU A 19 -8.61 -0.69 -0.89
CA LEU A 19 -9.33 0.35 -1.64
C LEU A 19 -9.64 -0.04 -3.10
N SER A 20 -8.71 -0.74 -3.77
CA SER A 20 -8.88 -1.18 -5.17
C SER A 20 -9.66 -2.49 -5.33
N ILE A 21 -9.90 -3.24 -4.25
CA ILE A 21 -10.52 -4.57 -4.26
C ILE A 21 -11.77 -4.65 -3.38
N THR A 22 -12.31 -3.50 -2.95
CA THR A 22 -13.51 -3.43 -2.12
C THR A 22 -14.69 -4.11 -2.78
N GLY A 23 -15.45 -4.89 -1.99
CA GLY A 23 -16.67 -5.53 -2.47
C GLY A 23 -16.86 -6.94 -1.92
N ARG A 24 -17.77 -7.68 -2.55
CA ARG A 24 -18.03 -9.09 -2.22
C ARG A 24 -17.35 -9.99 -3.24
N ARG A 25 -16.39 -10.79 -2.79
CA ARG A 25 -15.71 -11.78 -3.63
C ARG A 25 -16.21 -13.19 -3.27
N LYS A 26 -16.69 -13.93 -4.27
CA LYS A 26 -16.97 -15.36 -4.12
C LYS A 26 -15.66 -16.14 -4.16
N LEU A 27 -15.46 -17.05 -3.20
CA LEU A 27 -14.30 -17.93 -3.23
C LEU A 27 -14.43 -18.95 -4.37
N PRO A 28 -13.36 -19.17 -5.17
CA PRO A 28 -13.37 -20.23 -6.16
C PRO A 28 -13.71 -21.57 -5.50
N ARG A 29 -14.64 -22.32 -6.09
CA ARG A 29 -15.03 -23.67 -5.64
C ARG A 29 -15.67 -23.74 -4.23
N LYS A 30 -16.05 -22.61 -3.62
CA LYS A 30 -16.80 -22.58 -2.35
C LYS A 30 -17.98 -21.62 -2.45
N ASN A 31 -19.13 -21.96 -1.85
CA ASN A 31 -20.29 -21.07 -1.75
C ASN A 31 -20.16 -20.09 -0.57
N VAL A 32 -18.99 -19.48 -0.43
CA VAL A 32 -18.68 -18.51 0.61
C VAL A 32 -18.30 -17.19 -0.06
N TYR A 33 -18.89 -16.10 0.44
CA TYR A 33 -18.60 -14.74 0.01
C TYR A 33 -17.79 -14.06 1.10
N ILE A 34 -16.65 -13.47 0.71
CA ILE A 34 -15.85 -12.64 1.58
C ILE A 34 -16.20 -11.18 1.28
N LYS A 35 -16.59 -10.43 2.30
CA LYS A 35 -16.72 -8.98 2.23
C LYS A 35 -15.34 -8.39 2.51
N VAL A 36 -14.78 -7.68 1.54
CA VAL A 36 -13.51 -6.96 1.67
C VAL A 36 -13.82 -5.48 1.81
N GLU A 37 -13.43 -4.92 2.95
CA GLU A 37 -13.65 -3.51 3.31
C GLU A 37 -12.32 -2.76 3.35
N PRO A 38 -12.30 -1.45 3.06
CA PRO A 38 -11.13 -0.61 3.27
C PRO A 38 -10.63 -0.71 4.71
N GLU A 39 -9.31 -0.84 4.86
CA GLU A 39 -8.63 -0.86 6.14
C GLU A 39 -7.66 0.32 6.19
N MET A 40 -7.63 1.05 7.31
CA MET A 40 -6.68 2.13 7.54
C MET A 40 -5.71 1.75 8.66
N LEU A 41 -4.43 1.91 8.36
CA LEU A 41 -3.31 1.68 9.26
C LEU A 41 -2.61 3.01 9.52
N GLU A 42 -2.30 3.28 10.79
CA GLU A 42 -1.57 4.48 11.20
C GLU A 42 -0.20 4.08 11.72
N LEU A 43 0.85 4.65 11.12
CA LEU A 43 2.23 4.31 11.40
C LEU A 43 2.58 4.49 12.89
N GLU A 44 2.15 5.60 13.48
CA GLU A 44 2.41 5.89 14.90
C GLU A 44 1.74 4.89 15.85
N LYS A 45 0.52 4.42 15.53
CA LYS A 45 -0.16 3.39 16.33
C LYS A 45 0.56 2.06 16.22
N ILE A 46 1.02 1.70 15.02
CA ILE A 46 1.78 0.47 14.78
C ILE A 46 3.10 0.50 15.57
N ARG A 47 3.89 1.57 15.42
CA ARG A 47 5.17 1.74 16.11
C ARG A 47 5.02 1.67 17.62
N LYS A 48 4.02 2.36 18.19
CA LYS A 48 3.72 2.31 19.63
C LYS A 48 3.31 0.92 20.10
N THR A 49 2.49 0.22 19.32
CA THR A 49 2.01 -1.12 19.69
C THR A 49 3.13 -2.15 19.66
N LEU A 50 4.03 -2.04 18.68
CA LEU A 50 5.17 -2.95 18.53
C LEU A 50 6.37 -2.55 19.38
N GLY A 51 6.40 -1.32 19.91
CA GLY A 51 7.52 -0.78 20.66
C GLY A 51 8.76 -0.48 19.80
N LEU A 52 8.55 -0.16 18.52
CA LEU A 52 9.64 -0.01 17.54
C LEU A 52 9.84 1.44 17.09
N THR A 53 11.11 1.79 16.85
CA THR A 53 11.46 2.99 16.08
C THR A 53 11.19 2.78 14.58
N GLN A 54 11.24 3.86 13.79
CA GLN A 54 11.09 3.74 12.33
C GLN A 54 12.21 2.88 11.72
N SER A 55 13.46 3.08 12.14
CA SER A 55 14.59 2.26 11.67
C SER A 55 14.39 0.78 11.99
N GLN A 56 13.94 0.47 13.20
CA GLN A 56 13.67 -0.92 13.61
C GLN A 56 12.51 -1.56 12.84
N LEU A 57 11.51 -0.76 12.44
CA LEU A 57 10.43 -1.24 11.58
C LEU A 57 10.95 -1.56 10.18
N ILE A 58 11.86 -0.75 9.63
CA ILE A 58 12.56 -1.01 8.37
C ILE A 58 13.40 -2.30 8.50
N ASP A 59 14.21 -2.41 9.56
CA ASP A 59 15.03 -3.59 9.84
C ASP A 59 14.18 -4.87 9.91
N LEU A 60 13.02 -4.80 10.56
CA LEU A 60 12.05 -5.89 10.60
C LEU A 60 11.54 -6.25 9.21
N GLY A 61 11.20 -5.25 8.38
CA GLY A 61 10.77 -5.45 7.00
C GLY A 61 11.83 -6.18 6.18
N ILE A 62 13.08 -5.74 6.25
CA ILE A 62 14.22 -6.36 5.54
C ILE A 62 14.42 -7.81 6.00
N LEU A 63 14.31 -8.12 7.29
CA LEU A 63 14.42 -9.51 7.78
C LEU A 63 13.35 -10.43 7.21
N VAL A 64 12.12 -9.94 7.07
CA VAL A 64 10.98 -10.71 6.56
C VAL A 64 11.02 -10.84 5.05
N GLY A 65 11.49 -9.79 4.36
CA GLY A 65 11.50 -9.67 2.92
C GLY A 65 10.72 -8.43 2.46
N THR A 66 11.32 -7.71 1.51
CA THR A 66 10.74 -6.53 0.83
C THR A 66 10.88 -6.68 -0.68
N ASP A 67 10.37 -5.74 -1.47
CA ASP A 67 10.57 -5.75 -2.93
C ASP A 67 12.07 -5.76 -3.34
N TYR A 68 12.96 -5.24 -2.50
CA TYR A 68 14.42 -5.24 -2.75
C TYR A 68 15.13 -6.52 -2.30
N ASN A 69 14.48 -7.35 -1.48
CA ASN A 69 14.96 -8.65 -1.03
C ASN A 69 13.79 -9.62 -0.83
N PRO A 70 13.16 -10.08 -1.93
CA PRO A 70 11.86 -10.75 -1.90
C PRO A 70 11.86 -12.07 -1.12
N ASP A 71 13.00 -12.76 -1.07
CA ASP A 71 13.13 -14.02 -0.31
C ASP A 71 13.28 -13.79 1.20
N GLY A 72 13.54 -12.55 1.63
CA GLY A 72 13.88 -12.21 3.00
C GLY A 72 15.04 -13.05 3.52
N ILE A 73 15.08 -13.32 4.82
CA ILE A 73 15.95 -14.35 5.36
C ILE A 73 15.17 -15.65 5.55
N LYS A 74 15.63 -16.71 4.89
CA LYS A 74 14.98 -18.02 4.94
C LYS A 74 14.78 -18.51 6.37
N GLY A 75 13.52 -18.75 6.75
CA GLY A 75 13.14 -19.23 8.09
C GLY A 75 12.86 -18.10 9.10
N ILE A 76 13.02 -16.84 8.71
CA ILE A 76 12.61 -15.68 9.50
C ILE A 76 11.28 -15.16 8.96
N GLY A 77 10.22 -15.38 9.74
CA GLY A 77 8.92 -14.72 9.51
C GLY A 77 8.72 -13.50 10.42
N PRO A 78 7.58 -12.80 10.30
CA PRO A 78 7.30 -11.54 11.02
C PRO A 78 7.46 -11.63 12.55
N LYS A 79 7.01 -12.73 13.16
CA LYS A 79 7.12 -12.93 14.61
C LYS A 79 8.56 -13.13 15.07
N THR A 80 9.35 -13.85 14.28
CA THR A 80 10.76 -14.11 14.58
C THR A 80 11.60 -12.86 14.36
N ALA A 81 11.36 -12.14 13.26
CA ALA A 81 11.98 -10.86 12.98
C ALA A 81 11.73 -9.86 14.12
N LEU A 82 10.47 -9.71 14.56
CA LEU A 82 10.13 -8.82 15.68
C LEU A 82 10.89 -9.19 16.97
N LYS A 83 11.00 -10.48 17.29
CA LYS A 83 11.76 -10.94 18.47
C LYS A 83 13.24 -10.63 18.35
N LEU A 84 13.83 -10.80 17.17
CA LEU A 84 15.24 -10.50 16.92
C LEU A 84 15.51 -9.01 17.09
N ILE A 85 14.72 -8.15 16.44
CA ILE A 85 14.87 -6.70 16.54
C ILE A 85 14.65 -6.19 17.97
N ASN A 86 13.65 -6.71 18.69
CA ASN A 86 13.45 -6.34 20.09
C ASN A 86 14.60 -6.79 21.01
N LYS A 87 15.30 -7.87 20.66
CA LYS A 87 16.41 -8.41 21.47
C LYS A 87 17.74 -7.72 21.16
N HIS A 88 18.02 -7.49 19.89
CA HIS A 88 19.32 -7.02 19.40
C HIS A 88 19.34 -5.53 19.06
N GLY A 89 18.17 -4.90 18.93
CA GLY A 89 18.04 -3.45 18.75
C GLY A 89 18.17 -2.98 17.30
N SER A 90 19.02 -3.62 16.50
CA SER A 90 19.30 -3.26 15.11
C SER A 90 19.37 -4.50 14.20
N LEU A 91 19.36 -4.29 12.89
CA LEU A 91 19.58 -5.34 11.90
C LEU A 91 21.02 -5.88 12.01
N GLU A 92 21.97 -4.97 12.06
CA GLU A 92 23.41 -5.21 12.09
C GLU A 92 23.80 -6.09 13.28
N ASP A 93 23.20 -5.86 14.45
CA ASP A 93 23.42 -6.66 15.66
C ASP A 93 22.64 -8.00 15.63
N ALA A 94 21.57 -8.10 14.84
CA ALA A 94 20.79 -9.32 14.72
C ALA A 94 21.40 -10.33 13.73
N LEU A 95 22.00 -9.87 12.63
CA LEU A 95 22.53 -10.72 11.56
C LEU A 95 23.52 -11.80 12.04
N PRO A 96 24.46 -11.54 12.97
CA PRO A 96 25.38 -12.56 13.47
C PRO A 96 24.70 -13.74 14.18
N HIS A 97 23.46 -13.55 14.65
CA HIS A 97 22.68 -14.57 15.35
C HIS A 97 21.73 -15.34 14.41
N VAL A 98 21.76 -15.03 13.13
CA VAL A 98 20.90 -15.62 12.10
C VAL A 98 21.73 -16.52 11.19
N LYS A 99 21.17 -17.68 10.83
CA LYS A 99 21.81 -18.62 9.90
C LYS A 99 21.29 -18.39 8.48
N ASN A 100 22.13 -18.68 7.48
CA ASN A 100 21.77 -18.59 6.05
C ASN A 100 21.32 -17.19 5.63
N VAL A 101 22.07 -16.17 6.07
CA VAL A 101 21.86 -14.80 5.62
C VAL A 101 22.36 -14.68 4.20
N GLU A 102 21.45 -14.52 3.26
CA GLU A 102 21.75 -14.23 1.86
C GLU A 102 20.90 -13.03 1.46
N PHE A 103 21.55 -11.98 0.97
CA PHE A 103 20.87 -10.81 0.41
C PHE A 103 21.31 -10.63 -1.05
N PRO A 104 20.41 -10.17 -1.94
CA PRO A 104 20.75 -9.93 -3.33
C PRO A 104 21.70 -8.74 -3.51
N HIS A 105 21.71 -7.81 -2.56
CA HIS A 105 22.55 -6.62 -2.50
C HIS A 105 23.04 -6.40 -1.07
N PRO A 106 24.08 -5.57 -0.83
CA PRO A 106 24.46 -5.17 0.51
C PRO A 106 23.26 -4.63 1.30
N VAL A 107 23.12 -5.09 2.54
CA VAL A 107 21.91 -4.84 3.34
C VAL A 107 21.78 -3.35 3.69
N GLU A 108 22.91 -2.66 3.81
CA GLU A 108 23.02 -1.24 4.05
C GLU A 108 22.45 -0.43 2.88
N GLU A 109 22.70 -0.85 1.64
CA GLU A 109 22.14 -0.21 0.45
C GLU A 109 20.62 -0.38 0.39
N ILE A 110 20.12 -1.56 0.74
CA ILE A 110 18.68 -1.83 0.81
C ILE A 110 18.02 -0.96 1.87
N LYS A 111 18.62 -0.85 3.06
CA LYS A 111 18.13 -0.01 4.16
C LYS A 111 18.11 1.47 3.77
N GLU A 112 19.16 1.93 3.07
CA GLU A 112 19.26 3.32 2.61
C GLU A 112 18.11 3.71 1.67
N LEU A 113 17.63 2.80 0.83
CA LEU A 113 16.46 3.05 -0.04
C LEU A 113 15.19 3.39 0.76
N PHE A 114 15.02 2.83 1.95
CA PHE A 114 13.88 3.11 2.83
C PHE A 114 14.09 4.35 3.70
N VAL A 115 15.32 4.60 4.14
CA VAL A 115 15.65 5.75 4.98
C VAL A 115 15.64 7.04 4.17
N ASN A 116 16.22 7.02 2.97
CA ASN A 116 16.35 8.15 2.07
C ASN A 116 15.82 7.79 0.67
N PRO A 117 14.50 7.55 0.52
CA PRO A 117 13.92 7.25 -0.77
C PRO A 117 14.05 8.45 -1.72
N ARG A 118 14.23 8.17 -3.01
CA ARG A 118 14.18 9.22 -4.04
C ARG A 118 12.75 9.72 -4.18
N THR A 119 12.49 10.91 -3.67
CA THR A 119 11.20 11.60 -3.78
C THR A 119 11.32 12.86 -4.64
N THR A 120 10.18 13.41 -5.03
CA THR A 120 10.10 14.70 -5.70
C THR A 120 8.93 15.49 -5.13
N ASP A 121 9.14 16.79 -4.95
CA ASP A 121 8.08 17.76 -4.61
C ASP A 121 7.54 18.46 -5.87
N ASP A 122 8.11 18.16 -7.05
CA ASP A 122 7.72 18.75 -8.33
C ASP A 122 6.51 18.04 -8.92
N TYR A 123 5.33 18.29 -8.33
CA TYR A 123 4.05 17.83 -8.86
C TYR A 123 2.89 18.75 -8.45
N VAL A 124 1.86 18.80 -9.29
CA VAL A 124 0.59 19.51 -9.00
C VAL A 124 -0.57 18.51 -9.09
N LEU A 125 -1.43 18.50 -8.08
CA LEU A 125 -2.61 17.64 -8.04
C LEU A 125 -3.82 18.37 -8.64
N GLU A 126 -4.09 18.11 -9.91
CA GLU A 126 -5.25 18.64 -10.64
C GLU A 126 -6.17 17.52 -11.14
N TRP A 127 -7.48 17.68 -10.91
CA TRP A 127 -8.50 16.78 -11.44
C TRP A 127 -9.24 17.45 -12.60
N ASN A 128 -8.78 17.15 -13.82
CA ASN A 128 -9.37 17.66 -15.05
C ASN A 128 -10.59 16.85 -15.50
N ARG A 129 -11.46 17.48 -16.31
CA ARG A 129 -12.62 16.78 -16.89
C ARG A 129 -12.15 15.66 -17.83
N PRO A 130 -12.84 14.50 -17.83
CA PRO A 130 -12.45 13.38 -18.68
C PRO A 130 -12.68 13.71 -20.17
N ASP A 131 -11.69 13.45 -21.01
CA ASP A 131 -11.83 13.47 -22.46
C ASP A 131 -12.72 12.30 -22.91
N THR A 132 -13.98 12.62 -23.20
CA THR A 132 -14.97 11.60 -23.55
C THR A 132 -14.67 10.96 -24.90
N ALA A 133 -14.20 11.72 -25.89
CA ALA A 133 -13.92 11.21 -27.22
C ALA A 133 -12.69 10.30 -27.20
N GLY A 134 -11.61 10.75 -26.54
CA GLY A 134 -10.39 9.96 -26.36
C GLY A 134 -10.64 8.65 -25.60
N LEU A 135 -11.43 8.69 -24.51
CA LEU A 135 -11.76 7.48 -23.73
C LEU A 135 -12.57 6.46 -24.54
N ILE A 136 -13.50 6.90 -25.41
CA ILE A 136 -14.26 5.99 -26.27
C ILE A 136 -13.35 5.40 -27.35
N GLY A 137 -12.51 6.22 -28.00
CA GLY A 137 -11.56 5.77 -29.00
C GLY A 137 -10.63 4.68 -28.44
N PHE A 138 -10.02 4.95 -27.29
CA PHE A 138 -9.10 4.02 -26.64
C PHE A 138 -9.81 2.76 -26.11
N LEU A 139 -10.81 2.89 -25.24
CA LEU A 139 -11.42 1.73 -24.57
C LEU A 139 -12.30 0.91 -25.51
N SER A 140 -13.17 1.56 -26.32
CA SER A 140 -14.09 0.85 -27.19
C SER A 140 -13.51 0.53 -28.56
N GLY A 141 -12.70 1.43 -29.12
CA GLY A 141 -12.05 1.22 -30.41
C GLY A 141 -10.90 0.22 -30.33
N GLU A 142 -9.91 0.47 -29.47
CA GLU A 142 -8.68 -0.33 -29.40
C GLU A 142 -8.80 -1.54 -28.47
N HIS A 143 -9.52 -1.40 -27.35
CA HIS A 143 -9.63 -2.44 -26.32
C HIS A 143 -11.00 -3.16 -26.29
N ASN A 144 -11.87 -2.91 -27.27
CA ASN A 144 -13.18 -3.57 -27.46
C ASN A 144 -14.12 -3.55 -26.23
N PHE A 145 -13.99 -2.56 -25.34
CA PHE A 145 -14.96 -2.37 -24.26
C PHE A 145 -16.31 -1.91 -24.82
N SER A 146 -17.40 -2.35 -24.19
CA SER A 146 -18.75 -1.90 -24.55
C SER A 146 -18.87 -0.38 -24.42
N GLN A 147 -19.10 0.29 -25.55
CA GLN A 147 -19.24 1.76 -25.61
C GLN A 147 -20.31 2.28 -24.65
N GLN A 148 -21.44 1.58 -24.55
CA GLN A 148 -22.50 1.94 -23.60
C GLN A 148 -22.01 1.89 -22.14
N ARG A 149 -21.20 0.89 -21.76
CA ARG A 149 -20.63 0.80 -20.41
C ARG A 149 -19.61 1.91 -20.15
N VAL A 150 -18.78 2.23 -21.15
CA VAL A 150 -17.79 3.31 -21.07
C VAL A 150 -18.49 4.65 -20.87
N LEU A 151 -19.51 4.96 -21.69
CA LEU A 151 -20.32 6.18 -21.55
C LEU A 151 -20.94 6.31 -20.16
N ASN A 152 -21.57 5.24 -19.67
CA ASN A 152 -22.19 5.24 -18.34
C ASN A 152 -21.16 5.46 -17.21
N ALA A 153 -19.93 4.96 -17.35
CA ALA A 153 -18.86 5.19 -16.38
C ALA A 153 -18.36 6.64 -16.42
N ILE A 154 -18.20 7.21 -17.62
CA ILE A 154 -17.78 8.61 -17.80
C ILE A 154 -18.80 9.57 -17.17
N GLU A 155 -20.10 9.33 -17.36
CA GLU A 155 -21.14 10.17 -16.75
C GLU A 155 -21.11 10.10 -15.21
N LYS A 156 -20.87 8.92 -14.63
CA LYS A 156 -20.66 8.79 -13.18
C LYS A 156 -19.42 9.54 -12.70
N MET A 157 -18.32 9.50 -13.45
CA MET A 157 -17.09 10.25 -13.13
C MET A 157 -17.35 11.76 -13.16
N LYS A 158 -18.01 12.27 -14.20
CA LYS A 158 -18.37 13.69 -14.31
C LYS A 158 -19.26 14.15 -13.14
N ALA A 159 -20.25 13.34 -12.77
CA ALA A 159 -21.12 13.63 -11.62
C ALA A 159 -20.34 13.68 -10.29
N GLY A 160 -19.36 12.80 -10.10
CA GLY A 160 -18.50 12.78 -8.92
C GLY A 160 -17.48 13.93 -8.85
N MET A 161 -17.14 14.52 -9.99
CA MET A 161 -16.26 15.70 -10.09
C MET A 161 -16.97 17.02 -9.79
N VAL A 162 -18.30 17.06 -9.83
CA VAL A 162 -19.04 18.27 -9.41
C VAL A 162 -18.81 18.45 -7.90
N PRO A 163 -18.27 19.60 -7.45
CA PRO A 163 -18.06 19.84 -6.03
C PRO A 163 -19.41 19.69 -5.31
N ARG A 164 -19.49 18.80 -4.30
CA ARG A 164 -20.63 18.82 -3.39
C ARG A 164 -20.75 20.23 -2.83
N ALA A 165 -21.89 20.87 -3.02
CA ALA A 165 -22.14 22.22 -2.51
C ALA A 165 -21.75 22.26 -1.01
N LYS A 166 -21.07 23.35 -0.60
CA LYS A 166 -20.41 23.63 0.68
C LYS A 166 -21.19 23.37 2.00
N LYS A 167 -22.35 22.74 2.00
CA LYS A 167 -23.05 22.27 3.21
C LYS A 167 -22.81 20.78 3.41
N THR A 168 -21.61 20.45 3.88
CA THR A 168 -21.32 19.15 4.49
C THR A 168 -21.99 19.15 5.87
N THR A 169 -23.20 18.60 5.97
CA THR A 169 -23.89 18.42 7.26
C THR A 169 -23.18 17.35 8.08
N LEU A 170 -23.37 17.33 9.41
CA LEU A 170 -22.83 16.25 10.26
C LEU A 170 -23.25 14.85 9.75
N ASP A 171 -24.47 14.73 9.21
CA ASP A 171 -24.96 13.49 8.57
C ASP A 171 -24.13 13.06 7.36
N SER A 172 -23.47 13.98 6.66
CA SER A 172 -22.59 13.61 5.55
C SER A 172 -21.22 13.08 5.98
N PHE A 173 -20.88 13.17 7.27
CA PHE A 173 -19.69 12.56 7.89
C PHE A 173 -20.00 11.31 8.71
N PHE A 174 -21.20 11.23 9.31
CA PHE A 174 -21.58 10.18 10.27
C PHE A 174 -22.76 9.30 9.83
N GLY A 175 -23.38 9.60 8.69
CA GLY A 175 -24.50 8.84 8.10
C GLY A 175 -24.08 7.66 7.26
#